data_AF-A0A7C1XQW3-F1
#
_entry.id   AF-A0A7C1XQW3-F1
#
_cell.length_a   1.000
_cell.length_b   1.000
_cell.length_c   1.000
_cell.angle_alpha   90.00
_cell.angle_beta   90.00
_cell.angle_gamma   90.00
#
_symmetry.space_group_name_H-M   'P 1'
#
loop_
_entity.id
_entity.type
_entity.pdbx_description
1 polymer ?
#
loop_
_entity_poly.entity_id
_entity_poly.type
_entity_poly.pdbx_seq_one_letter_code
_entity_poly.pdbx_strand_id
1 'polypeptide(L)'
;MTPKTGISILLLMLFVHTLWADSLYVTDRILLGVHESASNDSPLLQSVPSGTSVEVLAEDNSFKKVRLPNGTQGWVDAAFLVSEQPAPAQYDILLAQDKKTQKTLAALQQKLKKTERDLQVRQDQVSNAKTSIQDLKKKLRSKQPAVAADDEQKLKLAEAKIEKLKARISQLSSARQTKIDASARQTNYVAAEKEMANLRNRIDMALRNLQGKELPSVDEPPGLPSWFWGVMLLFLIAGLTIGIAIMDYRNRKRHGGFRI
;
A
#
# COMPACT_ATOMS: atom_id res chain seq x y z
N MET A 1 59.45 -15.79 54.10
CA MET A 1 58.22 -15.19 53.55
C MET A 1 58.16 -15.54 52.07
N THR A 2 57.36 -16.54 51.69
CA THR A 2 57.24 -17.00 50.30
C THR A 2 55.88 -16.58 49.74
N PRO A 3 55.82 -16.00 48.53
CA PRO A 3 54.60 -15.41 47.97
C PRO A 3 53.67 -16.49 47.41
N LYS A 4 52.90 -17.16 48.27
CA LYS A 4 51.87 -18.13 47.85
C LYS A 4 50.54 -17.47 47.44
N THR A 5 50.41 -16.16 47.63
CA THR A 5 49.19 -15.40 47.33
C THR A 5 49.06 -14.95 45.87
N GLY A 6 50.12 -15.05 45.06
CA GLY A 6 50.10 -14.64 43.65
C GLY A 6 49.42 -15.63 42.69
N ILE A 7 49.48 -16.93 42.98
CA ILE A 7 48.99 -17.99 42.07
C ILE A 7 47.46 -18.15 42.15
N SER A 8 46.86 -17.83 43.30
CA SER A 8 45.41 -17.96 43.50
C SER A 8 44.59 -16.89 42.78
N ILE A 9 45.18 -15.75 42.45
CA ILE A 9 44.50 -14.66 41.71
C ILE A 9 44.59 -14.91 40.19
N LEU A 10 45.66 -15.56 39.71
CA LEU A 10 45.83 -15.89 38.29
C LEU A 10 44.87 -17.02 37.84
N LEU A 11 44.46 -17.91 38.75
CA LEU A 11 43.52 -19.00 38.44
C LEU A 11 42.05 -18.54 38.38
N LEU A 12 41.72 -17.37 38.97
CA LEU A 12 40.36 -16.82 38.96
C LEU A 12 40.05 -16.03 37.66
N MET A 13 41.04 -15.78 36.81
CA MET A 13 40.88 -14.97 35.60
C MET A 13 40.59 -15.76 34.31
N LEU A 14 40.57 -17.10 34.36
CA LEU A 14 40.62 -17.94 33.14
C LEU A 14 39.28 -18.57 32.72
N PHE A 15 38.15 -18.11 33.27
CA PHE A 15 36.84 -18.68 32.92
C PHE A 15 35.76 -17.61 32.65
N VAL A 16 36.11 -16.57 31.88
CA VAL A 16 35.09 -15.72 31.26
C VAL A 16 34.67 -16.38 29.94
N HIS A 17 33.75 -17.34 30.02
CA HIS A 17 33.08 -17.86 28.83
C HIS A 17 32.17 -16.75 28.30
N THR A 18 32.53 -16.18 27.15
CA THR A 18 31.63 -15.28 26.42
C THR A 18 30.43 -16.10 25.95
N LEU A 19 29.32 -15.99 26.67
CA LEU A 19 28.02 -16.42 26.18
C LEU A 19 27.68 -15.52 24.98
N TRP A 20 27.86 -16.03 23.77
CA TRP A 20 27.33 -15.39 22.58
C TRP A 20 25.81 -15.54 22.62
N ALA A 21 25.13 -14.43 22.89
CA ALA A 21 23.69 -14.37 22.82
C ALA A 21 23.30 -14.16 21.35
N ASP A 22 22.70 -15.18 20.73
CA ASP A 22 22.11 -15.05 19.40
C ASP A 22 20.85 -14.18 19.51
N SER A 23 20.82 -13.09 18.75
CA SER A 23 19.62 -12.26 18.60
C SER A 23 18.66 -12.94 17.61
N LEU A 24 17.54 -13.41 18.14
CA LEU A 24 16.43 -13.97 17.37
C LEU A 24 15.33 -12.93 17.19
N TYR A 25 14.53 -13.08 16.13
CA TYR A 25 13.41 -12.19 15.82
C TYR A 25 12.07 -12.86 16.14
N VAL A 26 11.15 -12.11 16.74
CA VAL A 26 9.76 -12.55 16.95
C VAL A 26 9.04 -12.51 15.59
N THR A 27 8.42 -13.62 15.20
CA THR A 27 7.64 -13.70 13.96
C THR A 27 6.25 -13.13 14.17
N ASP A 28 5.74 -12.39 13.18
CA ASP A 28 4.36 -11.85 13.17
C ASP A 28 3.33 -12.90 12.70
N ARG A 29 3.76 -14.16 12.50
CA ARG A 29 2.90 -15.26 12.08
C ARG A 29 2.20 -15.88 13.29
N ILE A 30 0.95 -15.50 13.51
CA ILE A 30 0.06 -16.16 14.47
C ILE A 30 -0.43 -17.48 13.86
N LEU A 31 -0.39 -18.56 14.65
CA LEU A 31 -0.95 -19.86 14.30
C LEU A 31 -2.24 -20.09 15.10
N LEU A 32 -3.37 -20.26 14.41
CA LEU A 32 -4.65 -20.62 15.01
C LEU A 32 -4.78 -22.14 15.09
N GLY A 33 -5.02 -22.67 16.28
CA GLY A 33 -5.29 -24.08 16.51
C GLY A 33 -6.71 -24.46 16.09
N VAL A 34 -6.83 -25.58 15.37
CA VAL A 34 -8.09 -26.22 14.99
C VAL A 34 -8.24 -27.48 15.84
N HIS A 35 -9.27 -27.51 16.68
CA HIS A 35 -9.50 -28.54 17.68
C HIS A 35 -10.66 -29.45 17.30
N GLU A 36 -10.71 -30.64 17.90
CA GLU A 36 -11.78 -31.61 17.65
C GLU A 36 -13.14 -31.20 18.25
N SER A 37 -13.14 -30.45 19.36
CA SER A 37 -14.33 -29.97 20.08
C SER A 37 -14.20 -28.49 20.47
N ALA A 38 -15.31 -27.86 20.88
CA ALA A 38 -15.41 -26.45 21.28
C ALA A 38 -14.74 -26.15 22.64
N SER A 39 -13.46 -26.49 22.78
CA SER A 39 -12.66 -26.28 23.98
C SER A 39 -11.18 -26.14 23.65
N ASN A 40 -10.48 -25.29 24.39
CA ASN A 40 -9.01 -25.13 24.27
C ASN A 40 -8.24 -26.37 24.76
N ASP A 41 -8.84 -27.18 25.65
CA ASP A 41 -8.24 -28.41 26.15
C ASP A 41 -8.47 -29.63 25.23
N SER A 42 -9.25 -29.42 24.16
CA SER A 42 -9.54 -30.46 23.17
C SER A 42 -8.29 -30.81 22.35
N PRO A 43 -8.17 -32.05 21.84
CA PRO A 43 -7.09 -32.43 20.93
C PRO A 43 -6.99 -31.47 19.73
N LEU A 44 -5.74 -31.03 19.46
CA LEU A 44 -5.40 -30.20 18.30
C LEU A 44 -5.31 -31.10 17.05
N LEU A 45 -6.16 -30.82 16.06
CA LEU A 45 -6.13 -31.49 14.77
C LEU A 45 -5.03 -30.90 13.87
N GLN A 46 -4.97 -29.56 13.79
CA GLN A 46 -4.05 -28.85 12.93
C GLN A 46 -3.90 -27.38 13.36
N SER A 47 -2.75 -26.76 13.11
CA SER A 47 -2.59 -25.29 13.20
C SER A 47 -2.58 -24.65 11.82
N VAL A 48 -3.25 -23.50 11.67
CA VAL A 48 -3.28 -22.72 10.44
C VAL A 48 -2.71 -21.32 10.65
N PRO A 49 -1.94 -20.77 9.69
CA PRO A 49 -1.42 -19.41 9.79
C PRO A 49 -2.53 -18.36 9.66
N SER A 50 -2.29 -17.21 10.28
CA SER A 50 -3.11 -16.01 10.09
C SER A 50 -3.31 -15.69 8.60
N GLY A 51 -4.54 -15.28 8.23
CA GLY A 51 -4.93 -15.03 6.84
C GLY A 51 -5.45 -16.25 6.07
N THR A 52 -5.44 -17.44 6.68
CA THR A 52 -6.10 -18.63 6.10
C THR A 52 -7.61 -18.42 6.02
N SER A 53 -8.19 -18.55 4.83
CA SER A 53 -9.65 -18.48 4.65
C SER A 53 -10.32 -19.75 5.16
N VAL A 54 -11.41 -19.58 5.91
CA VAL A 54 -12.17 -20.67 6.51
C VAL A 54 -13.67 -20.46 6.30
N GLU A 55 -14.41 -21.55 6.13
CA GLU A 55 -15.87 -21.54 6.03
C GLU A 55 -16.48 -21.89 7.39
N VAL A 56 -17.36 -21.04 7.93
CA VAL A 56 -18.03 -21.30 9.22
C VAL A 56 -19.23 -22.21 9.02
N LEU A 57 -19.26 -23.33 9.75
CA LEU A 57 -20.32 -24.36 9.68
C LEU A 57 -21.28 -24.31 10.87
N ALA A 58 -20.78 -23.99 12.07
CA ALA A 58 -21.58 -23.89 13.29
C ALA A 58 -20.89 -22.97 14.31
N GLU A 59 -21.63 -22.54 15.33
CA GLU A 59 -21.16 -21.68 16.41
C GLU A 59 -21.61 -22.24 17.75
N ASP A 60 -20.70 -22.27 18.72
CA ASP A 60 -20.94 -22.71 20.09
C ASP A 60 -20.14 -21.81 21.05
N ASN A 61 -20.85 -20.88 21.67
CA ASN A 61 -20.29 -19.90 22.60
C ASN A 61 -19.09 -19.13 22.01
N SER A 62 -17.88 -19.37 22.54
CA SER A 62 -16.64 -18.72 22.08
C SER A 62 -15.93 -19.47 20.95
N PHE A 63 -16.49 -20.56 20.44
CA PHE A 63 -15.89 -21.37 19.38
C PHE A 63 -16.78 -21.42 18.14
N LYS A 64 -16.14 -21.48 16.97
CA LYS A 64 -16.82 -21.73 15.70
C LYS A 64 -16.29 -23.00 15.07
N LYS A 65 -17.19 -23.85 14.60
CA LYS A 65 -16.84 -25.00 13.78
C LYS A 65 -16.58 -24.49 12.37
N VAL A 66 -15.39 -24.76 11.84
CA VAL A 66 -14.95 -24.28 10.54
C VAL A 66 -14.52 -25.43 9.63
N ARG A 67 -14.57 -25.19 8.33
CA ARG A 67 -13.98 -26.03 7.29
C ARG A 67 -12.81 -25.30 6.65
N LEU A 68 -11.67 -25.98 6.59
CA LEU A 68 -10.44 -25.50 5.98
C LEU A 68 -10.44 -25.79 4.46
N PRO A 69 -9.57 -25.13 3.68
CA PRO A 69 -9.42 -25.38 2.24
C PRO A 69 -9.01 -26.81 1.88
N ASN A 70 -8.35 -27.53 2.80
CA ASN A 70 -7.97 -28.93 2.64
C ASN A 70 -9.11 -29.91 2.97
N GLY A 71 -10.30 -29.41 3.35
CA GLY A 71 -11.47 -30.21 3.71
C GLY A 71 -11.58 -30.59 5.19
N THR A 72 -10.54 -30.36 5.99
CA THR A 72 -10.54 -30.64 7.44
C THR A 72 -11.59 -29.78 8.15
N GLN A 73 -12.35 -30.39 9.07
CA GLN A 73 -13.34 -29.71 9.89
C GLN A 73 -12.96 -29.79 11.36
N GLY A 74 -13.12 -28.69 12.08
CA GLY A 74 -12.85 -28.62 13.51
C GLY A 74 -13.31 -27.31 14.12
N TRP A 75 -13.08 -27.14 15.40
CA TRP A 75 -13.47 -25.97 16.17
C TRP A 75 -12.28 -25.04 16.36
N VAL A 76 -12.51 -23.74 16.21
CA VAL A 76 -11.52 -22.68 16.42
C VAL A 76 -12.11 -21.62 17.34
N ASP A 77 -11.25 -20.94 18.10
CA ASP A 77 -11.67 -19.82 18.93
C ASP A 77 -12.11 -18.64 18.03
N ALA A 78 -13.33 -18.18 18.26
CA ALA A 78 -13.97 -17.13 17.49
C ALA A 78 -13.24 -15.79 17.60
N ALA A 79 -12.49 -15.55 18.69
CA ALA A 79 -11.72 -14.31 18.92
C ALA A 79 -10.62 -14.09 17.87
N PHE A 80 -10.15 -15.15 17.21
CA PHE A 80 -9.13 -15.07 16.17
C PHE A 80 -9.70 -15.04 14.75
N LEU A 81 -11.02 -15.08 14.61
CA LEU A 81 -11.70 -14.97 13.32
C LEU A 81 -12.16 -13.54 13.09
N VAL A 82 -11.69 -12.97 11.98
CA VAL A 82 -12.10 -11.64 11.54
C VAL A 82 -12.80 -11.75 10.18
N SER A 83 -13.89 -11.01 10.02
CA SER A 83 -14.64 -10.95 8.76
C SER A 83 -13.88 -10.22 7.66
N GLU A 84 -12.98 -9.31 8.04
CA GLU A 84 -12.11 -8.59 7.11
C GLU A 84 -10.75 -9.30 6.99
N GLN A 85 -10.26 -9.44 5.77
CA GLN A 85 -9.02 -10.17 5.50
C GLN A 85 -7.82 -9.51 6.23
N PRO A 86 -7.01 -10.25 7.02
CA PRO A 86 -5.88 -9.69 7.77
C PRO A 86 -4.81 -9.04 6.88
N ALA A 87 -4.15 -8.00 7.40
CA ALA A 87 -3.12 -7.23 6.67
C ALA A 87 -2.00 -8.06 6.03
N PRO A 88 -1.48 -9.15 6.65
CA PRO A 88 -0.45 -9.99 6.00
C PRO A 88 -0.95 -10.69 4.73
N ALA A 89 -2.20 -11.14 4.70
CA ALA A 89 -2.78 -11.75 3.50
C ALA A 89 -3.02 -10.70 2.40
N GLN A 90 -3.33 -9.46 2.76
CA GLN A 90 -3.40 -8.35 1.80
C GLN A 90 -2.04 -8.04 1.18
N TYR A 91 -0.94 -8.15 1.95
CA TYR A 91 0.41 -7.90 1.46
C TYR A 91 0.86 -8.90 0.37
N ASP A 92 0.62 -10.19 0.57
CA ASP A 92 0.98 -11.22 -0.41
C ASP A 92 0.21 -11.05 -1.73
N ILE A 93 -1.08 -10.69 -1.64
CA ILE A 93 -1.91 -10.38 -2.81
C ILE A 93 -1.38 -9.13 -3.52
N LEU A 94 -1.03 -8.09 -2.77
CA LEU A 94 -0.50 -6.84 -3.32
C LEU A 94 0.85 -7.07 -4.03
N LEU A 95 1.75 -7.86 -3.44
CA LEU A 95 3.04 -8.21 -4.04
C LEU A 95 2.87 -9.00 -5.34
N ALA A 96 1.89 -9.91 -5.38
CA ALA A 96 1.57 -10.65 -6.61
C ALA A 96 1.00 -9.72 -7.70
N GLN A 97 0.15 -8.76 -7.32
CA GLN A 97 -0.39 -7.75 -8.24
C GLN A 97 0.68 -6.81 -8.77
N ASP A 98 1.62 -6.37 -7.93
CA ASP A 98 2.73 -5.50 -8.34
C ASP A 98 3.62 -6.20 -9.37
N LYS A 99 4.02 -7.46 -9.12
CA LYS A 99 4.77 -8.27 -10.08
C LYS A 99 4.04 -8.43 -11.41
N LYS A 100 2.71 -8.64 -11.39
CA LYS A 100 1.90 -8.76 -12.61
C LYS A 100 1.84 -7.42 -13.38
N THR A 101 1.69 -6.32 -12.65
CA THR A 101 1.66 -4.97 -13.21
C THR A 101 3.00 -4.62 -13.83
N GLN A 102 4.11 -4.88 -13.15
CA GLN A 102 5.46 -4.66 -13.66
C GLN A 102 5.74 -5.48 -14.94
N LYS A 103 5.34 -6.75 -14.98
CA LYS A 103 5.42 -7.58 -16.20
C LYS A 103 4.60 -6.98 -17.35
N THR A 104 3.41 -6.48 -17.04
CA THR A 104 2.52 -5.87 -18.05
C THR A 104 3.10 -4.58 -18.59
N LEU A 105 3.68 -3.73 -17.72
CA LEU A 105 4.37 -2.49 -18.12
C LEU A 105 5.56 -2.79 -19.02
N ALA A 106 6.41 -3.76 -18.66
CA ALA A 106 7.55 -4.16 -19.48
C ALA A 106 7.11 -4.67 -20.88
N ALA A 107 6.07 -5.51 -20.92
CA ALA A 107 5.50 -6.00 -22.17
C ALA A 107 4.87 -4.87 -23.02
N LEU A 108 4.22 -3.89 -22.38
CA LEU A 108 3.65 -2.73 -23.06
C LEU A 108 4.75 -1.84 -23.65
N GLN A 109 5.80 -1.56 -22.89
CA GLN A 109 6.97 -0.77 -23.35
C GLN A 109 7.63 -1.43 -24.56
N GLN A 110 7.80 -2.76 -24.54
CA GLN A 110 8.34 -3.49 -25.67
C GLN A 110 7.45 -3.41 -26.91
N LYS A 111 6.12 -3.52 -26.73
CA LYS A 111 5.15 -3.33 -27.82
C LYS A 111 5.22 -1.91 -28.39
N LEU A 112 5.27 -0.88 -27.54
CA LEU A 112 5.42 0.51 -27.98
C LEU A 112 6.70 0.70 -28.81
N LYS A 113 7.84 0.22 -28.31
CA LYS A 113 9.12 0.32 -29.03
C LYS A 113 9.10 -0.42 -30.38
N LYS A 114 8.34 -1.51 -30.51
CA LYS A 114 8.16 -2.23 -31.78
C LYS A 114 7.26 -1.44 -32.73
N THR A 115 6.11 -0.97 -32.25
CA THR A 115 5.17 -0.16 -33.04
C THR A 115 5.80 1.14 -33.53
N GLU A 116 6.67 1.75 -32.72
CA GLU A 116 7.40 2.97 -33.09
C GLU A 116 8.40 2.72 -34.23
N ARG A 117 9.16 1.61 -34.15
CA ARG A 117 10.02 1.16 -35.25
C ARG A 117 9.23 0.85 -36.51
N ASP A 118 8.10 0.14 -36.39
CA ASP A 118 7.23 -0.17 -37.53
C ASP A 118 6.66 1.09 -38.18
N LEU A 119 6.34 2.12 -37.38
CA LEU A 119 5.87 3.41 -37.87
C LEU A 119 6.98 4.14 -38.64
N GLN A 120 8.19 4.19 -38.10
CA GLN A 120 9.33 4.81 -38.75
C GLN A 120 9.65 4.13 -40.10
N VAL A 121 9.70 2.80 -40.15
CA VAL A 121 9.89 2.05 -41.40
C VAL A 121 8.80 2.39 -42.42
N ARG A 122 7.54 2.50 -41.99
CA ARG A 122 6.44 2.89 -42.89
C ARG A 122 6.56 4.33 -43.37
N GLN A 123 7.05 5.26 -42.54
CA GLN A 123 7.32 6.64 -42.95
C GLN A 123 8.42 6.68 -44.01
N ASP A 124 9.51 5.93 -43.82
CA ASP A 124 10.60 5.83 -44.79
C ASP A 124 10.14 5.22 -46.11
N GLN A 125 9.30 4.17 -46.07
CA GLN A 125 8.69 3.57 -47.26
C GLN A 125 7.84 4.59 -48.04
N VAL A 126 7.06 5.42 -47.34
CA VAL A 126 6.25 6.47 -47.98
C VAL A 126 7.15 7.55 -48.59
N SER A 127 8.22 7.95 -47.90
CA SER A 127 9.20 8.91 -48.41
C SER A 127 9.87 8.40 -49.70
N ASN A 128 10.38 7.17 -49.67
CA ASN A 128 11.04 6.52 -50.81
C ASN A 128 10.09 6.27 -52.00
N ALA A 129 8.83 5.91 -51.73
CA ALA A 129 7.83 5.76 -52.77
C ALA A 129 7.49 7.12 -53.43
N LYS A 130 7.43 8.19 -52.63
CA LYS A 130 7.18 9.55 -53.13
C LYS A 130 8.30 10.06 -54.04
N THR A 131 9.57 9.84 -53.67
CA THR A 131 10.72 10.21 -54.51
C THR A 131 10.74 9.41 -55.82
N SER A 132 10.50 8.10 -55.75
CA SER A 132 10.43 7.23 -56.93
C SER A 132 9.35 7.66 -57.92
N ILE A 133 8.18 8.07 -57.44
CA ILE A 133 7.10 8.62 -58.28
C ILE A 133 7.51 9.96 -58.90
N GLN A 134 8.16 10.84 -58.15
CA GLN A 134 8.65 12.11 -58.71
C GLN A 134 9.64 11.87 -59.86
N ASP A 135 10.55 10.90 -59.70
CA ASP A 135 11.51 10.56 -60.75
C ASP A 135 10.85 9.85 -61.94
N LEU A 136 9.89 8.95 -61.71
CA LEU A 136 9.07 8.36 -62.76
C LEU A 136 8.28 9.43 -63.53
N LYS A 137 7.66 10.38 -62.83
CA LYS A 137 6.91 11.50 -63.44
C LYS A 137 7.80 12.39 -64.29
N LYS A 138 9.03 12.68 -63.83
CA LYS A 138 10.03 13.41 -64.61
C LYS A 138 10.44 12.64 -65.87
N LYS A 139 10.69 11.32 -65.75
CA LYS A 139 11.01 10.45 -66.88
C LYS A 139 9.85 10.35 -67.88
N LEU A 140 8.62 10.28 -67.40
CA LEU A 140 7.41 10.24 -68.24
C LEU A 140 7.29 11.50 -69.11
N ARG A 141 7.55 12.68 -68.51
CA ARG A 141 7.56 13.97 -69.23
C ARG A 141 8.59 14.04 -70.36
N SER A 142 9.59 13.15 -70.36
CA SER A 142 10.65 13.12 -71.37
C SER A 142 10.47 12.08 -72.49
N LYS A 143 9.41 11.26 -72.49
CA LYS A 143 9.18 10.18 -73.48
C LYS A 143 7.89 10.35 -74.30
N GLN A 144 7.92 9.89 -75.56
CA GLN A 144 6.87 9.96 -76.59
C GLN A 144 5.55 9.21 -76.24
N PRO A 145 4.41 9.59 -76.87
CA PRO A 145 3.05 9.38 -76.34
C PRO A 145 2.52 7.93 -76.26
N ALA A 146 3.05 6.96 -77.01
CA ALA A 146 2.51 5.59 -77.01
C ALA A 146 2.98 4.73 -75.81
N VAL A 147 4.15 5.04 -75.23
CA VAL A 147 4.66 4.36 -74.01
C VAL A 147 4.14 5.05 -72.73
N ALA A 148 3.66 6.29 -72.85
CA ALA A 148 3.18 7.09 -71.74
C ALA A 148 1.89 6.56 -71.09
N ALA A 149 1.00 5.89 -71.83
CA ALA A 149 -0.29 5.42 -71.30
C ALA A 149 -0.15 4.29 -70.25
N ASP A 150 0.75 3.34 -70.51
CA ASP A 150 0.99 2.17 -69.65
C ASP A 150 1.74 2.58 -68.36
N ASP A 151 2.65 3.54 -68.48
CA ASP A 151 3.38 4.10 -67.35
C ASP A 151 2.53 5.12 -66.56
N GLU A 152 1.55 5.80 -67.18
CA GLU A 152 0.57 6.63 -66.49
C GLU A 152 -0.41 5.80 -65.64
N GLN A 153 -0.81 4.61 -66.12
CA GLN A 153 -1.56 3.66 -65.29
C GLN A 153 -0.76 3.20 -64.07
N LYS A 154 0.54 2.88 -64.24
CA LYS A 154 1.42 2.52 -63.10
C LYS A 154 1.56 3.68 -62.11
N LEU A 155 1.62 4.93 -62.59
CA LEU A 155 1.67 6.12 -61.74
C LEU A 155 0.41 6.27 -60.89
N LYS A 156 -0.78 6.17 -61.50
CA LYS A 156 -2.07 6.23 -60.80
C LYS A 156 -2.19 5.11 -59.76
N LEU A 157 -1.72 3.91 -60.09
CA LEU A 157 -1.73 2.76 -59.18
C LEU A 157 -0.77 2.94 -57.99
N ALA A 158 0.39 3.56 -58.23
CA ALA A 158 1.35 3.90 -57.18
C ALA A 158 0.84 5.02 -56.25
N GLU A 159 0.21 6.06 -56.80
CA GLU A 159 -0.44 7.14 -56.04
C GLU A 159 -1.57 6.59 -55.15
N ALA A 160 -2.42 5.71 -55.70
CA ALA A 160 -3.49 5.05 -54.94
C ALA A 160 -2.94 4.15 -53.80
N LYS A 161 -1.81 3.47 -54.01
CA LYS A 161 -1.13 2.69 -52.96
C LYS A 161 -0.62 3.58 -51.83
N ILE A 162 -0.05 4.74 -52.15
CA ILE A 162 0.42 5.71 -51.14
C ILE A 162 -0.74 6.26 -50.33
N GLU A 163 -1.84 6.64 -50.97
CA GLU A 163 -3.03 7.12 -50.24
C GLU A 163 -3.57 6.03 -49.30
N LYS A 164 -3.61 4.78 -49.75
CA LYS A 164 -3.98 3.65 -48.89
C LYS A 164 -3.00 3.45 -47.71
N LEU A 165 -1.69 3.61 -47.94
CA LEU A 165 -0.68 3.53 -46.90
C LEU A 165 -0.77 4.69 -45.90
N LYS A 166 -0.97 5.93 -46.37
CA LYS A 166 -1.19 7.11 -45.51
C LYS A 166 -2.44 6.96 -44.66
N ALA A 167 -3.56 6.54 -45.26
CA ALA A 167 -4.80 6.27 -44.54
C ALA A 167 -4.58 5.20 -43.46
N ARG A 168 -3.82 4.14 -43.77
CA ARG A 168 -3.49 3.10 -42.80
C ARG A 168 -2.59 3.59 -41.67
N ILE A 169 -1.62 4.46 -41.96
CA ILE A 169 -0.76 5.10 -40.95
C ILE A 169 -1.61 5.99 -40.02
N SER A 170 -2.50 6.81 -40.60
CA SER A 170 -3.42 7.66 -39.83
C SER A 170 -4.36 6.83 -38.93
N GLN A 171 -4.93 5.74 -39.44
CA GLN A 171 -5.73 4.82 -38.63
C GLN A 171 -4.91 4.18 -37.50
N LEU A 172 -3.69 3.73 -37.78
CA LEU A 172 -2.81 3.14 -36.77
C LEU A 172 -2.39 4.16 -35.71
N SER A 173 -2.14 5.43 -36.07
CA SER A 173 -1.83 6.49 -35.11
C SER A 173 -3.03 6.83 -34.23
N SER A 174 -4.24 6.91 -34.78
CA SER A 174 -5.46 7.16 -34.01
C SER A 174 -5.82 5.97 -33.10
N ALA A 175 -5.63 4.74 -33.57
CA ALA A 175 -5.77 3.53 -32.76
C ALA A 175 -4.71 3.43 -31.64
N ARG A 176 -3.49 3.95 -31.88
CA ARG A 176 -2.45 4.09 -30.85
C ARG A 176 -2.89 5.12 -29.81
N GLN A 177 -3.36 6.29 -30.23
CA GLN A 177 -3.77 7.36 -29.32
C GLN A 177 -4.91 6.92 -28.40
N THR A 178 -5.95 6.32 -28.96
CA THR A 178 -7.08 5.76 -28.19
C THR A 178 -6.67 4.66 -27.22
N LYS A 179 -5.70 3.80 -27.57
CA LYS A 179 -5.17 2.78 -26.65
C LYS A 179 -4.28 3.38 -25.56
N ILE A 180 -3.52 4.44 -25.87
CA ILE A 180 -2.74 5.19 -24.87
C ILE A 180 -3.70 5.88 -23.90
N ASP A 181 -4.74 6.54 -24.40
CA ASP A 181 -5.74 7.24 -23.58
C ASP A 181 -6.58 6.26 -22.76
N ALA A 182 -6.96 5.12 -23.33
CA ALA A 182 -7.64 4.04 -22.61
C ALA A 182 -6.74 3.40 -21.55
N SER A 183 -5.46 3.16 -21.87
CA SER A 183 -4.48 2.69 -20.89
C SER A 183 -4.28 3.72 -19.79
N ALA A 184 -4.20 5.01 -20.10
CA ALA A 184 -4.05 6.09 -19.12
C ALA A 184 -5.29 6.23 -18.21
N ARG A 185 -6.49 6.01 -18.74
CA ARG A 185 -7.73 5.95 -17.95
C ARG A 185 -7.81 4.70 -17.08
N GLN A 186 -7.31 3.56 -17.57
CA GLN A 186 -7.27 2.30 -16.83
C GLN A 186 -6.18 2.30 -15.74
N THR A 187 -5.02 2.87 -16.07
CA THR A 187 -3.91 3.12 -15.15
C THR A 187 -4.06 4.54 -14.62
N ASN A 188 -5.07 4.79 -13.79
CA ASN A 188 -5.05 5.95 -12.90
C ASN A 188 -3.88 5.77 -11.93
N TYR A 189 -2.66 6.02 -12.42
CA TYR A 189 -1.41 5.92 -11.68
C TYR A 189 -1.48 6.74 -10.39
N VAL A 190 -2.15 7.89 -10.44
CA VAL A 190 -2.41 8.75 -9.28
C VAL A 190 -3.36 8.10 -8.26
N ALA A 191 -4.35 7.31 -8.70
CA ALA A 191 -5.22 6.58 -7.78
C ALA A 191 -4.49 5.37 -7.17
N ALA A 192 -3.73 4.64 -7.97
CA ALA A 192 -2.88 3.54 -7.50
C ALA A 192 -1.78 4.04 -6.54
N GLU A 193 -1.18 5.19 -6.81
CA GLU A 193 -0.18 5.82 -5.93
C GLU A 193 -0.82 6.28 -4.61
N LYS A 194 -2.04 6.83 -4.66
CA LYS A 194 -2.82 7.14 -3.45
C LYS A 194 -3.18 5.90 -2.65
N GLU A 195 -3.58 4.81 -3.32
CA GLU A 195 -3.83 3.52 -2.66
C GLU A 195 -2.56 2.98 -2.02
N MET A 196 -1.43 2.98 -2.73
CA MET A 196 -0.13 2.54 -2.21
C MET A 196 0.34 3.38 -1.02
N ALA A 197 0.12 4.71 -1.06
CA ALA A 197 0.42 5.60 0.06
C ALA A 197 -0.48 5.28 1.27
N ASN A 198 -1.77 5.02 1.04
CA ASN A 198 -2.69 4.62 2.11
C ASN A 198 -2.32 3.24 2.70
N LEU A 199 -1.99 2.27 1.85
CA LEU A 199 -1.52 0.94 2.26
C LEU A 199 -0.21 1.03 3.06
N ARG A 200 0.76 1.86 2.64
CA ARG A 200 1.98 2.13 3.41
C ARG A 200 1.67 2.74 4.77
N ASN A 201 0.79 3.74 4.83
CA ASN A 201 0.38 4.35 6.10
C ASN A 201 -0.28 3.30 7.02
N ARG A 202 -1.15 2.44 6.48
CA ARG A 202 -1.79 1.36 7.25
C ARG A 202 -0.78 0.35 7.77
N ILE A 203 0.21 -0.03 6.97
CA ILE A 203 1.30 -0.92 7.39
C ILE A 203 2.15 -0.25 8.47
N ASP A 204 2.51 1.01 8.31
CA ASP A 204 3.26 1.77 9.33
C ASP A 204 2.46 1.98 10.63
N MET A 205 1.14 2.11 10.53
CA MET A 205 0.25 2.18 11.70
C MET A 205 0.16 0.82 12.39
N ALA A 206 0.01 -0.28 11.64
CA ALA A 206 0.01 -1.63 12.17
C ALA A 206 1.36 -1.98 12.82
N LEU A 207 2.48 -1.62 12.20
CA LEU A 207 3.83 -1.80 12.74
C LEU A 207 4.05 -1.01 14.03
N ARG A 208 3.53 0.22 14.13
CA ARG A 208 3.60 1.02 15.36
C ARG A 208 2.77 0.44 16.49
N ASN A 209 1.57 -0.07 16.19
CA ASN A 209 0.73 -0.77 17.15
C ASN A 209 1.39 -2.06 17.66
N LEU A 210 2.04 -2.82 16.78
CA LEU A 210 2.80 -4.02 17.15
C LEU A 210 4.05 -3.72 17.96
N GLN A 211 4.67 -2.55 17.77
CA GLN A 211 5.88 -2.14 18.50
C GLN A 211 5.59 -1.56 19.89
N GLY A 212 4.34 -1.52 20.35
CA GLY A 212 3.97 -1.00 21.67
C GLY A 212 4.36 0.46 21.90
N LYS A 213 4.68 1.20 20.83
CA LYS A 213 4.85 2.64 20.89
C LYS A 213 3.46 3.24 20.87
N GLU A 214 3.05 3.75 22.02
CA GLU A 214 1.77 4.43 22.22
C GLU A 214 1.47 5.36 21.04
N LEU A 215 0.25 5.24 20.53
CA LEU A 215 -0.31 6.08 19.48
C LEU A 215 -0.12 7.56 19.85
N PRO A 216 0.19 8.48 18.91
CA PRO A 216 -0.23 9.85 19.12
C PRO A 216 -1.76 9.79 19.25
N SER A 217 -2.26 10.19 20.42
CA SER A 217 -3.67 10.27 20.72
C SER A 217 -4.40 10.91 19.54
N VAL A 218 -5.50 10.27 19.11
CA VAL A 218 -6.53 10.95 18.32
C VAL A 218 -6.82 12.25 19.05
N ASP A 219 -6.49 13.38 18.41
CA ASP A 219 -6.50 14.74 18.94
C ASP A 219 -7.11 14.79 20.35
N GLU A 220 -6.26 14.65 21.37
CA GLU A 220 -6.68 15.02 22.72
C GLU A 220 -7.22 16.45 22.58
N PRO A 221 -8.49 16.71 22.96
CA PRO A 221 -9.03 18.06 22.87
C PRO A 221 -8.03 18.97 23.59
N PRO A 222 -7.64 20.11 22.97
CA PRO A 222 -6.51 20.89 23.45
C PRO A 222 -6.65 21.06 24.95
N GLY A 223 -5.70 20.46 25.69
CA GLY A 223 -5.71 20.52 27.15
C GLY A 223 -5.88 21.97 27.55
N LEU A 224 -6.73 22.21 28.56
CA LEU A 224 -7.05 23.56 29.01
C LEU A 224 -5.74 24.36 29.13
N PRO A 225 -5.65 25.55 28.49
CA PRO A 225 -4.40 26.30 28.44
C PRO A 225 -3.79 26.46 29.84
N SER A 226 -2.47 26.50 29.97
CA SER A 226 -1.81 26.61 31.28
C SER A 226 -2.30 27.80 32.13
N TRP A 227 -2.78 28.87 31.49
CA TRP A 227 -3.40 30.02 32.17
C TRP A 227 -4.77 29.70 32.81
N PHE A 228 -5.50 28.70 32.31
CA PHE A 228 -6.80 28.29 32.82
C PHE A 228 -6.72 27.86 34.28
N TRP A 229 -5.71 27.07 34.65
CA TRP A 229 -5.49 26.66 36.04
C TRP A 229 -5.19 27.84 36.96
N GLY A 230 -4.45 28.85 36.46
CA GLY A 230 -4.22 30.09 37.19
C GLY A 230 -5.51 30.88 37.44
N VAL A 231 -6.39 30.96 36.43
CA VAL A 231 -7.70 31.60 36.55
C VAL A 231 -8.63 30.81 37.48
N MET A 232 -8.65 29.48 37.39
CA MET A 232 -9.43 28.61 38.27
C MET A 232 -9.02 28.77 39.75
N LEU A 233 -7.72 28.82 40.02
CA LEU A 233 -7.18 29.07 41.36
C LEU A 233 -7.60 30.46 41.88
N LEU A 234 -7.57 31.49 41.02
CA LEU A 234 -7.98 32.85 41.38
C LEU A 234 -9.47 32.90 41.74
N PHE A 235 -10.34 32.27 40.95
CA PHE A 235 -11.77 32.18 41.26
C PHE A 235 -12.04 31.41 42.56
N LEU A 236 -11.28 30.35 42.84
CA LEU A 236 -11.41 29.59 44.08
C LEU A 236 -11.05 30.44 45.31
N ILE A 237 -9.96 31.22 45.23
CA ILE A 237 -9.55 32.14 46.31
C ILE A 237 -10.57 33.27 46.48
N ALA A 238 -11.07 33.84 45.38
CA ALA A 238 -12.10 34.87 45.42
C ALA A 238 -13.41 34.33 46.04
N GLY A 239 -13.83 33.12 45.66
CA GLY A 239 -15.00 32.46 46.23
C GLY A 239 -14.86 32.19 47.73
N LEU A 240 -13.67 31.76 48.18
CA LEU A 240 -13.38 31.53 49.60
C LEU A 240 -13.45 32.83 50.42
N THR A 241 -12.82 33.90 49.94
CA THR A 241 -12.81 35.20 50.64
C THR A 241 -14.21 35.82 50.72
N ILE A 242 -14.97 35.77 49.63
CA ILE A 242 -16.37 36.21 49.59
C ILE A 242 -17.23 35.34 50.53
N GLY A 243 -17.01 34.02 50.54
CA GLY A 243 -17.72 33.10 51.42
C GLY A 243 -17.50 33.41 52.91
N ILE A 244 -16.24 33.67 53.30
CA ILE A 244 -15.89 34.07 54.68
C ILE A 244 -16.56 35.40 55.03
N ALA A 245 -16.52 36.39 54.14
CA ALA A 245 -17.14 37.69 54.37
C ALA A 245 -18.67 37.59 54.52
N ILE A 246 -19.34 36.77 53.71
CA ILE A 246 -20.78 36.52 53.83
C ILE A 246 -21.11 35.78 55.12
N MET A 247 -20.29 34.79 55.51
CA MET A 247 -20.46 34.06 56.76
C MET A 247 -20.29 34.98 57.97
N ASP A 248 -19.25 35.82 57.99
CA ASP A 248 -19.04 36.82 59.03
C ASP A 248 -20.17 37.86 59.06
N TYR A 249 -20.61 38.36 57.90
CA TYR A 249 -21.75 39.27 57.81
C TYR A 249 -23.05 38.64 58.34
N ARG A 250 -23.34 37.39 57.98
CA ARG A 250 -24.50 36.63 58.50
C ARG A 250 -24.38 36.37 59.99
N ASN A 251 -23.18 36.06 60.48
CA ASN A 251 -22.92 35.79 61.89
C ASN A 251 -23.13 37.07 62.72
N ARG A 252 -22.62 38.21 62.25
CA ARG A 252 -22.86 39.53 62.85
C ARG A 252 -24.32 39.94 62.79
N LYS A 253 -25.07 39.58 61.76
CA LYS A 253 -26.52 39.85 61.70
C LYS A 253 -27.32 38.98 62.68
N ARG A 254 -26.83 37.79 63.04
CA ARG A 254 -27.45 36.91 64.05
C ARG A 254 -27.07 37.26 65.49
N HIS A 255 -25.88 37.83 65.71
CA HIS A 255 -25.36 38.13 67.05
C HIS A 255 -25.03 39.63 67.28
N GLY A 256 -25.54 40.52 66.44
CA GLY A 256 -25.34 41.98 66.48
C GLY A 256 -26.16 42.69 67.56
N GLY A 257 -26.16 42.15 68.77
CA GLY A 257 -26.81 42.69 69.96
C GLY A 257 -25.96 42.47 71.20
N PHE A 258 -24.65 42.68 71.14
CA PHE A 258 -23.84 42.88 72.34
C PHE A 258 -22.87 44.03 72.10
N ARG A 259 -23.20 45.17 72.72
CA ARG A 259 -22.30 46.30 72.87
C ARG A 259 -21.46 46.01 74.12
N ILE A 260 -20.14 46.05 73.98
CA ILE A 260 -19.23 46.40 75.08
C ILE A 260 -18.58 47.70 74.62
#